data_AF-A0AAD4EL42-F1
#
_entry.id   AF-A0AAD4EL42-F1
#
_cell.length_a   1.000
_cell.length_b   1.000
_cell.length_c   1.000
_cell.angle_alpha   90.00
_cell.angle_beta   90.00
_cell.angle_gamma   90.00
#
_symmetry.space_group_name_H-M   'P 1'
#
loop_
_entity.id
_entity.type
_entity.pdbx_description
1 polymer ?
#
loop_
_entity_poly.entity_id
_entity_poly.type
_entity_poly.pdbx_seq_one_letter_code
_entity_poly.pdbx_strand_id
1 'polypeptide(L)'
;MGAITFHVDAVLFDMDGTLVDSTAGVIGAWETFAETYSGLDIQKILNSAHGVRTVDNLRKYCGLTSEAELEKEAARFEEAIVTSSTANGRKGITLLPGVRPIIDELAPGKKNPKPCWAIVTSATRAYASAALEIAGIPIPDAFVTAEDVTQGKPYPDPYLLGAQKCGVSPGKCLVVEDAPSGVASGVTAGCAVIGLITSHTKEQMEVKRPTYLVENLSSVSMKMGANGGIDVVVNID
;
A
#
# COMPACT_ATOMS: atom_id res chain seq x y z
N MET A 1 25.24 -6.91 -10.48
CA MET A 1 24.76 -6.10 -9.35
C MET A 1 25.23 -4.67 -9.49
N GLY A 2 24.40 -3.86 -10.15
CA GLY A 2 24.54 -2.41 -10.16
C GLY A 2 23.73 -1.81 -9.01
N ALA A 3 24.10 -0.62 -8.56
CA ALA A 3 23.27 0.17 -7.66
C ALA A 3 22.94 1.49 -8.33
N ILE A 4 21.68 1.90 -8.26
CA ILE A 4 21.22 3.20 -8.72
C ILE A 4 20.97 4.05 -7.48
N THR A 5 21.55 5.25 -7.45
CA THR A 5 21.37 6.21 -6.37
C THR A 5 20.71 7.46 -6.90
N PHE A 6 19.68 7.95 -6.22
CA PHE A 6 18.98 9.18 -6.56
C PHE A 6 18.38 9.82 -5.31
N HIS A 7 17.92 11.06 -5.46
CA HIS A 7 17.36 11.86 -4.37
C HIS A 7 15.89 12.18 -4.64
N VAL A 8 15.05 12.15 -3.61
CA VAL A 8 13.64 12.55 -3.65
C VAL A 8 13.27 13.41 -2.45
N ASP A 9 12.28 14.29 -2.61
CA ASP A 9 11.84 15.17 -1.51
C ASP A 9 10.87 14.42 -0.57
N ALA A 10 10.14 13.42 -1.06
CA ALA A 10 9.29 12.55 -0.25
C ALA A 10 9.12 11.13 -0.79
N VAL A 11 8.81 10.18 0.09
CA VAL A 11 8.45 8.78 -0.26
C VAL A 11 7.02 8.48 0.16
N LEU A 12 6.21 7.94 -0.75
CA LEU A 12 4.81 7.59 -0.55
C LEU A 12 4.68 6.06 -0.63
N PHE A 13 4.46 5.42 0.51
CA PHE A 13 4.33 3.96 0.57
C PHE A 13 2.87 3.54 0.45
N ASP A 14 2.59 2.53 -0.36
CA ASP A 14 1.44 1.67 -0.11
C ASP A 14 1.61 0.88 1.21
N MET A 15 0.56 0.22 1.70
CA MET A 15 0.57 -0.52 2.96
C MET A 15 0.53 -2.05 2.75
N ASP A 16 -0.58 -2.59 2.24
CA ASP A 16 -0.85 -4.03 2.13
C ASP A 16 -0.06 -4.63 0.95
N GLY A 17 0.88 -5.53 1.24
CA GLY A 17 1.77 -6.08 0.22
C GLY A 17 3.02 -5.24 -0.01
N THR A 18 3.09 -4.02 0.53
CA THR A 18 4.27 -3.13 0.45
C THR A 18 5.02 -3.01 1.77
N LEU A 19 4.35 -2.60 2.84
CA LEU A 19 4.92 -2.49 4.19
C LEU A 19 4.60 -3.71 5.06
N VAL A 20 3.39 -4.26 4.89
CA VAL A 20 2.90 -5.38 5.68
C VAL A 20 2.46 -6.52 4.76
N ASP A 21 2.73 -7.76 5.15
CA ASP A 21 2.08 -8.93 4.60
C ASP A 21 0.77 -9.16 5.36
N SER A 22 -0.35 -8.82 4.71
CA SER A 22 -1.72 -9.03 5.19
C SER A 22 -2.45 -10.17 4.47
N THR A 23 -1.73 -10.90 3.59
CA THR A 23 -2.29 -11.91 2.67
C THR A 23 -3.16 -12.94 3.39
N ALA A 24 -2.68 -13.44 4.53
CA ALA A 24 -3.39 -14.43 5.33
C ALA A 24 -4.75 -13.93 5.84
N GLY A 25 -4.83 -12.66 6.24
CA GLY A 25 -6.07 -12.02 6.69
C GLY A 25 -7.01 -11.72 5.53
N VAL A 26 -6.50 -11.22 4.40
CA VAL A 26 -7.31 -10.97 3.20
C VAL A 26 -7.95 -12.25 2.67
N ILE A 27 -7.20 -13.36 2.63
CA ILE A 27 -7.74 -14.68 2.27
C ILE A 27 -8.84 -15.09 3.24
N GLY A 28 -8.60 -15.00 4.55
CA GLY A 28 -9.58 -15.35 5.57
C GLY A 28 -10.86 -14.50 5.49
N ALA A 29 -10.73 -13.21 5.22
CA ALA A 29 -11.88 -12.31 5.02
C ALA A 29 -12.72 -12.72 3.80
N TRP A 30 -12.08 -13.05 2.67
CA TRP A 30 -12.79 -13.54 1.49
C TRP A 30 -13.45 -14.90 1.72
N GLU A 31 -12.81 -15.81 2.47
CA GLU A 31 -13.42 -17.09 2.89
C GLU A 31 -14.69 -16.85 3.70
N THR A 32 -14.64 -15.97 4.71
CA THR A 32 -15.82 -15.58 5.50
C THR A 32 -16.90 -14.94 4.63
N PHE A 33 -16.53 -14.11 3.65
CA PHE A 33 -17.50 -13.48 2.75
C PHE A 33 -18.13 -14.48 1.77
N ALA A 34 -17.42 -15.55 1.38
CA ALA A 34 -17.98 -16.61 0.54
C ALA A 34 -19.11 -17.39 1.23
N GLU A 35 -19.23 -17.33 2.56
CA GLU A 35 -20.38 -17.87 3.30
C GLU A 35 -21.64 -17.01 3.13
N THR A 36 -21.46 -15.70 2.88
CA THR A 36 -22.56 -14.73 2.72
C THR A 36 -22.93 -14.50 1.25
N TYR A 37 -21.93 -14.43 0.39
CA TYR A 37 -22.08 -14.11 -1.03
C TYR A 37 -21.71 -15.33 -1.88
N SER A 38 -22.65 -15.80 -2.69
CA SER A 38 -22.45 -16.95 -3.56
C SER A 38 -21.68 -16.59 -4.84
N GLY A 39 -20.96 -17.56 -5.40
CA GLY A 39 -20.26 -17.40 -6.69
C GLY A 39 -18.92 -16.66 -6.62
N LEU A 40 -18.38 -16.42 -5.43
CA LEU A 40 -17.04 -15.84 -5.27
C LEU A 40 -15.95 -16.85 -5.66
N ASP A 41 -15.15 -16.49 -6.67
CA ASP A 41 -13.90 -17.17 -7.01
C ASP A 41 -12.74 -16.45 -6.32
N ILE A 42 -12.37 -16.91 -5.12
CA ILE A 42 -11.36 -16.26 -4.28
C ILE A 42 -10.02 -16.14 -5.02
N GLN A 43 -9.61 -17.16 -5.76
CA GLN A 43 -8.34 -17.12 -6.50
C GLN A 43 -8.35 -16.01 -7.56
N LYS A 44 -9.45 -15.89 -8.31
CA LYS A 44 -9.62 -14.81 -9.29
C LYS A 44 -9.70 -13.43 -8.65
N ILE A 45 -10.35 -13.32 -7.49
CA ILE A 45 -10.44 -12.08 -6.73
C ILE A 45 -9.05 -11.63 -6.29
N LEU A 46 -8.27 -12.51 -5.66
CA LEU A 46 -6.92 -12.20 -5.20
C LEU A 46 -6.01 -11.75 -6.35
N ASN A 47 -6.15 -12.31 -7.55
CA ASN A 47 -5.36 -11.89 -8.73
C ASN A 47 -5.66 -10.46 -9.24
N SER A 48 -6.69 -9.79 -8.73
CA SER A 48 -7.11 -8.48 -9.26
C SER A 48 -7.65 -7.48 -8.23
N ALA A 49 -7.82 -7.88 -6.97
CA ALA A 49 -8.36 -7.05 -5.91
C ALA A 49 -7.28 -6.27 -5.13
N HIS A 50 -6.02 -6.74 -5.16
CA HIS A 50 -4.92 -6.10 -4.44
C HIS A 50 -4.70 -4.65 -4.90
N GLY A 51 -4.44 -3.78 -3.92
CA GLY A 51 -4.28 -2.33 -4.13
C GLY A 51 -5.57 -1.57 -4.45
N VAL A 52 -6.74 -2.22 -4.54
CA VAL A 52 -8.04 -1.57 -4.83
C VAL A 52 -8.87 -1.45 -3.56
N ARG A 53 -9.65 -0.38 -3.42
CA ARG A 53 -10.47 -0.16 -2.23
C ARG A 53 -11.45 -1.30 -2.02
N THR A 54 -11.66 -1.66 -0.75
CA THR A 54 -12.59 -2.71 -0.35
C THR A 54 -14.00 -2.47 -0.91
N VAL A 55 -14.51 -1.24 -0.83
CA VAL A 55 -15.82 -0.87 -1.41
C VAL A 55 -15.90 -1.14 -2.92
N ASP A 56 -14.83 -0.88 -3.67
CA ASP A 56 -14.81 -1.09 -5.12
C ASP A 56 -14.76 -2.59 -5.47
N ASN A 57 -14.03 -3.38 -4.67
CA ASN A 57 -14.02 -4.84 -4.78
C ASN A 57 -15.36 -5.46 -4.42
N LEU A 58 -16.01 -5.02 -3.33
CA LEU A 58 -17.34 -5.50 -2.93
C LEU A 58 -18.41 -5.15 -3.96
N ARG A 59 -18.36 -3.94 -4.54
CA ARG A 59 -19.25 -3.55 -5.65
C ARG A 59 -19.08 -4.51 -6.84
N LYS A 60 -17.83 -4.85 -7.18
CA LYS A 60 -17.50 -5.70 -8.33
C LYS A 60 -17.84 -7.18 -8.12
N TYR A 61 -17.52 -7.74 -6.95
CA TYR A 61 -17.59 -9.19 -6.72
C TYR A 61 -18.82 -9.64 -5.93
N CYS A 62 -19.32 -8.80 -5.02
CA CYS A 62 -20.51 -9.08 -4.22
C CYS A 62 -21.79 -8.44 -4.80
N GLY A 63 -21.66 -7.61 -5.85
CA GLY A 63 -22.80 -6.98 -6.52
C GLY A 63 -23.53 -5.92 -5.69
N LEU A 64 -22.90 -5.41 -4.63
CA LEU A 64 -23.47 -4.38 -3.77
C LEU A 64 -23.52 -3.04 -4.50
N THR A 65 -24.63 -2.31 -4.38
CA THR A 65 -24.85 -1.04 -5.08
C THR A 65 -25.24 0.12 -4.17
N SER A 66 -25.74 -0.16 -2.97
CA SER A 66 -26.03 0.85 -1.95
C SER A 66 -24.73 1.28 -1.28
N GLU A 67 -24.45 2.59 -1.27
CA GLU A 67 -23.25 3.14 -0.60
C GLU A 67 -23.25 2.81 0.90
N ALA A 68 -24.41 2.89 1.58
CA ALA A 68 -24.51 2.55 2.98
C ALA A 68 -24.23 1.06 3.27
N GLU A 69 -24.63 0.16 2.35
CA GLU A 69 -24.30 -1.27 2.49
C GLU A 69 -22.83 -1.53 2.17
N LEU A 70 -22.26 -0.85 1.17
CA LEU A 70 -20.85 -0.95 0.81
C LEU A 70 -19.95 -0.51 1.96
N GLU A 71 -20.23 0.61 2.61
CA GLU A 71 -19.48 1.08 3.77
C GLU A 71 -19.54 0.08 4.93
N LYS A 72 -20.75 -0.42 5.23
CA LYS A 72 -20.96 -1.43 6.28
C LYS A 72 -20.20 -2.72 6.00
N GLU A 73 -20.32 -3.25 4.79
CA GLU A 73 -19.67 -4.50 4.41
C GLU A 73 -18.16 -4.34 4.23
N ALA A 74 -17.67 -3.16 3.83
CA ALA A 74 -16.23 -2.87 3.82
C ALA A 74 -15.65 -2.88 5.23
N ALA A 75 -16.34 -2.26 6.19
CA ALA A 75 -15.93 -2.33 7.60
C ALA A 75 -15.91 -3.78 8.11
N ARG A 76 -16.95 -4.57 7.81
CA ARG A 76 -17.01 -6.00 8.18
C ARG A 76 -15.89 -6.82 7.52
N PHE A 77 -15.60 -6.55 6.25
CA PHE A 77 -14.54 -7.23 5.51
C PHE A 77 -13.18 -6.95 6.14
N GLU A 78 -12.87 -5.69 6.42
CA GLU A 78 -11.56 -5.33 6.95
C GLU A 78 -11.39 -5.70 8.44
N GLU A 79 -12.47 -5.72 9.23
CA GLU A 79 -12.47 -6.37 10.55
C GLU A 79 -12.18 -7.87 10.43
N ALA A 80 -12.74 -8.55 9.42
CA ALA A 80 -12.45 -9.95 9.13
C ALA A 80 -10.98 -10.17 8.74
N ILE A 81 -10.31 -9.21 8.08
CA ILE A 81 -8.87 -9.30 7.80
C ILE A 81 -8.09 -9.42 9.11
N VAL A 82 -8.35 -8.52 10.06
CA VAL A 82 -7.62 -8.49 11.34
C VAL A 82 -7.89 -9.78 12.14
N THR A 83 -9.17 -10.14 12.29
CA THR A 83 -9.57 -11.29 13.12
C THR A 83 -9.16 -12.63 12.52
N SER A 84 -9.20 -12.79 11.20
CA SER A 84 -8.80 -14.03 10.53
C SER A 84 -7.29 -14.16 10.33
N SER A 85 -6.52 -13.06 10.44
CA SER A 85 -5.08 -13.04 10.15
C SER A 85 -4.28 -14.03 11.01
N THR A 86 -4.69 -14.28 12.26
CA THR A 86 -4.04 -15.22 13.20
C THR A 86 -4.87 -16.48 13.44
N ALA A 87 -6.08 -16.56 12.89
CA ALA A 87 -6.95 -17.72 13.03
C ALA A 87 -6.31 -18.96 12.37
N ASN A 88 -6.61 -20.15 12.91
CA ASN A 88 -6.16 -21.44 12.37
C ASN A 88 -4.63 -21.57 12.22
N GLY A 89 -3.85 -20.88 13.07
CA GLY A 89 -2.38 -20.95 13.05
C GLY A 89 -1.72 -20.16 11.92
N ARG A 90 -2.46 -19.23 11.28
CA ARG A 90 -1.91 -18.29 10.30
C ARG A 90 -0.89 -17.34 10.95
N LYS A 91 -0.02 -16.78 10.11
CA LYS A 91 1.12 -15.95 10.55
C LYS A 91 0.75 -14.59 11.16
N GLY A 92 -0.49 -14.13 10.99
CA GLY A 92 -0.89 -12.76 11.32
C GLY A 92 -0.46 -11.76 10.25
N ILE A 93 -0.69 -10.47 10.55
CA ILE A 93 -0.13 -9.35 9.79
C ILE A 93 1.32 -9.17 10.25
N THR A 94 2.26 -9.18 9.30
CA THR A 94 3.69 -9.10 9.62
C THR A 94 4.41 -8.09 8.74
N LEU A 95 5.58 -7.60 9.16
CA LEU A 95 6.41 -6.73 8.32
C LEU A 95 7.00 -7.49 7.14
N LEU A 96 6.99 -6.86 5.97
CA LEU A 96 7.70 -7.39 4.81
C LEU A 96 9.23 -7.19 4.92
N PRO A 97 10.03 -8.02 4.22
CA PRO A 97 11.47 -7.89 4.21
C PRO A 97 11.96 -6.50 3.79
N GLY A 98 12.93 -5.94 4.54
CA GLY A 98 13.52 -4.63 4.28
C GLY A 98 12.76 -3.43 4.84
N VAL A 99 11.53 -3.61 5.35
CA VAL A 99 10.70 -2.50 5.86
C VAL A 99 11.27 -1.87 7.12
N ARG A 100 11.66 -2.69 8.12
CA ARG A 100 12.08 -2.20 9.45
C ARG A 100 13.22 -1.16 9.39
N PRO A 101 14.34 -1.39 8.67
CA PRO A 101 15.41 -0.39 8.58
C PRO A 101 14.96 0.93 7.93
N ILE A 102 14.07 0.87 6.93
CA ILE A 102 13.54 2.07 6.26
C ILE A 102 12.64 2.86 7.21
N ILE A 103 11.73 2.18 7.91
CA ILE A 103 10.84 2.84 8.88
C ILE A 103 11.63 3.41 10.06
N ASP A 104 12.67 2.71 10.55
CA ASP A 104 13.54 3.23 11.61
C ASP A 104 14.29 4.52 11.22
N GLU A 105 14.62 4.67 9.93
CA GLU A 105 15.29 5.86 9.39
C GLU A 105 14.31 7.02 9.15
N LEU A 106 13.12 6.74 8.62
CA LEU A 106 12.17 7.78 8.18
C LEU A 106 11.17 8.22 9.26
N ALA A 107 10.83 7.33 10.19
CA ALA A 107 9.90 7.62 11.29
C ALA A 107 10.49 8.21 12.60
N PRO A 108 11.80 8.51 12.77
CA PRO A 108 12.29 9.07 14.04
C PRO A 108 12.06 10.59 14.09
N GLY A 109 11.00 11.04 14.75
CA GLY A 109 10.78 12.47 14.96
C GLY A 109 9.56 12.84 15.80
N LYS A 110 9.58 14.05 16.35
CA LYS A 110 8.36 14.76 16.77
C LYS A 110 7.58 15.14 15.50
N LYS A 111 6.28 15.42 15.63
CA LYS A 111 5.40 15.87 14.53
C LYS A 111 6.13 16.83 13.58
N ASN A 112 6.16 16.48 12.30
CA ASN A 112 6.79 17.26 11.25
C ASN A 112 5.70 17.88 10.37
N PRO A 113 5.59 19.23 10.31
CA PRO A 113 4.59 19.90 9.47
C PRO A 113 4.85 19.73 7.96
N LYS A 114 6.01 19.21 7.55
CA LYS A 114 6.36 18.83 6.17
C LYS A 114 7.00 17.44 6.19
N PRO A 115 6.21 16.37 6.38
CA PRO A 115 6.74 15.02 6.50
C PRO A 115 7.39 14.59 5.18
N CYS A 116 8.57 13.95 5.27
CA CYS A 116 9.29 13.41 4.11
C CYS A 116 8.78 12.03 3.68
N TRP A 117 7.80 11.47 4.37
CA TRP A 117 7.18 10.21 3.98
C TRP A 117 5.69 10.18 4.32
N ALA A 118 4.96 9.36 3.58
CA ALA A 118 3.53 9.14 3.77
C ALA A 118 3.18 7.66 3.60
N ILE A 119 2.04 7.27 4.17
CA ILE A 119 1.33 6.05 3.79
C ILE A 119 0.10 6.46 2.97
N VAL A 120 -0.08 5.80 1.82
CA VAL A 120 -1.16 6.02 0.87
C VAL A 120 -1.79 4.66 0.52
N THR A 121 -2.87 4.32 1.21
CA THR A 121 -3.50 3.00 1.14
C THR A 121 -4.94 3.06 0.62
N SER A 122 -5.38 1.95 0.01
CA SER A 122 -6.77 1.70 -0.39
C SER A 122 -7.63 1.12 0.76
N ALA A 123 -7.02 0.84 1.92
CA ALA A 123 -7.70 0.43 3.15
C ALA A 123 -8.46 1.59 3.82
N THR A 124 -9.49 1.28 4.60
CA THR A 124 -10.08 2.27 5.51
C THR A 124 -9.07 2.68 6.58
N ARG A 125 -9.29 3.85 7.18
CA ARG A 125 -8.48 4.35 8.28
C ARG A 125 -8.50 3.43 9.48
N ALA A 126 -9.64 2.80 9.77
CA ALA A 126 -9.79 1.89 10.90
C ALA A 126 -8.88 0.67 10.75
N TYR A 127 -8.95 -0.01 9.61
CA TYR A 127 -8.12 -1.18 9.33
C TYR A 127 -6.65 -0.83 9.22
N ALA A 128 -6.31 0.20 8.43
CA ALA A 128 -4.92 0.58 8.24
C ALA A 128 -4.24 0.97 9.56
N SER A 129 -4.94 1.67 10.46
CA SER A 129 -4.39 1.98 11.79
C SER A 129 -4.11 0.71 12.60
N ALA A 130 -5.04 -0.26 12.60
CA ALA A 130 -4.88 -1.52 13.31
C ALA A 130 -3.75 -2.38 12.73
N ALA A 131 -3.65 -2.47 11.40
CA ALA A 131 -2.59 -3.21 10.72
C ALA A 131 -1.21 -2.64 11.01
N LEU A 132 -1.07 -1.31 11.01
CA LEU A 132 0.18 -0.63 11.35
C LEU A 132 0.56 -0.83 12.82
N GLU A 133 -0.40 -0.79 13.74
CA GLU A 133 -0.18 -1.09 15.15
C GLU A 133 0.34 -2.52 15.36
N ILE A 134 -0.32 -3.51 14.75
CA ILE A 134 0.10 -4.93 14.81
C ILE A 134 1.52 -5.10 14.26
N ALA A 135 1.85 -4.42 13.16
CA ALA A 135 3.17 -4.48 12.52
C ALA A 135 4.24 -3.64 13.22
N GLY A 136 3.89 -2.83 14.22
CA GLY A 136 4.82 -1.93 14.90
C GLY A 136 5.35 -0.78 14.03
N ILE A 137 4.52 -0.31 13.08
CA ILE A 137 4.79 0.88 12.25
C ILE A 137 4.02 2.06 12.85
N PRO A 138 4.68 3.18 13.17
CA PRO A 138 3.97 4.37 13.62
C PRO A 138 3.13 4.97 12.49
N ILE A 139 1.96 5.50 12.82
CA ILE A 139 1.14 6.23 11.85
C ILE A 139 1.87 7.54 11.45
N PRO A 140 2.15 7.79 10.16
CA PRO A 140 2.83 9.00 9.71
C PRO A 140 1.94 10.24 9.84
N ASP A 141 2.57 11.42 9.91
CA ASP A 141 1.85 12.70 9.85
C ASP A 141 1.10 12.88 8.51
N ALA A 142 1.64 12.34 7.41
CA ALA A 142 0.96 12.24 6.13
C ALA A 142 0.39 10.83 5.93
N PHE A 143 -0.90 10.68 6.21
CA PHE A 143 -1.63 9.42 6.07
C PHE A 143 -2.87 9.62 5.20
N VAL A 144 -2.92 8.91 4.07
CA VAL A 144 -4.02 8.88 3.10
C VAL A 144 -4.66 7.49 3.11
N THR A 145 -5.97 7.45 3.34
CA THR A 145 -6.78 6.22 3.39
C THR A 145 -7.92 6.28 2.37
N ALA A 146 -8.68 5.20 2.24
CA ALA A 146 -9.79 5.08 1.29
C ALA A 146 -10.79 6.23 1.34
N GLU A 147 -11.06 6.74 2.54
CA GLU A 147 -12.04 7.79 2.82
C GLU A 147 -11.57 9.19 2.42
N ASP A 148 -10.25 9.39 2.25
CA ASP A 148 -9.68 10.70 1.96
C ASP A 148 -9.79 11.08 0.47
N VAL A 149 -10.26 10.15 -0.38
CA VAL A 149 -10.31 10.32 -1.84
C VAL A 149 -11.63 9.85 -2.44
N THR A 150 -12.09 10.58 -3.47
CA THR A 150 -13.26 10.16 -4.25
C THR A 150 -12.92 8.97 -5.15
N GLN A 151 -11.79 9.03 -5.85
CA GLN A 151 -11.32 7.98 -6.75
C GLN A 151 -10.09 7.28 -6.14
N GLY A 152 -10.20 5.98 -5.89
CA GLY A 152 -9.07 5.15 -5.43
C GLY A 152 -8.12 4.74 -6.56
N LYS A 153 -7.09 3.97 -6.23
CA LYS A 153 -6.19 3.36 -7.24
C LYS A 153 -7.04 2.55 -8.24
N PRO A 154 -6.84 2.68 -9.58
CA PRO A 154 -5.65 3.20 -10.26
C PRO A 154 -5.68 4.70 -10.60
N TYR A 155 -6.67 5.45 -10.14
CA TYR A 155 -6.69 6.91 -10.34
C TYR A 155 -5.58 7.59 -9.53
N PRO A 156 -5.01 8.72 -9.98
CA PRO A 156 -3.85 9.34 -9.35
C PRO A 156 -4.16 10.06 -8.02
N ASP A 157 -5.44 10.30 -7.72
CA ASP A 157 -5.92 11.08 -6.58
C ASP A 157 -5.24 10.73 -5.24
N PRO A 158 -5.05 9.45 -4.85
CA PRO A 158 -4.39 9.11 -3.59
C PRO A 158 -2.95 9.60 -3.49
N TYR A 159 -2.15 9.42 -4.56
CA TYR A 159 -0.74 9.85 -4.57
C TYR A 159 -0.58 11.35 -4.74
N LEU A 160 -1.49 12.01 -5.47
CA LEU A 160 -1.55 13.47 -5.51
C LEU A 160 -1.82 14.05 -4.12
N LEU A 161 -2.74 13.45 -3.36
CA LEU A 161 -3.03 13.85 -1.99
C LEU A 161 -1.86 13.55 -1.04
N GLY A 162 -1.18 12.41 -1.21
CA GLY A 162 0.03 12.06 -0.46
C GLY A 162 1.14 13.11 -0.65
N ALA A 163 1.44 13.45 -1.91
CA ALA A 163 2.41 14.50 -2.25
C ALA A 163 2.01 15.86 -1.66
N GLN A 164 0.72 16.22 -1.73
CA GLN A 164 0.18 17.43 -1.14
C GLN A 164 0.38 17.47 0.40
N LYS A 165 0.11 16.37 1.11
CA LYS A 165 0.31 16.28 2.57
C LYS A 165 1.78 16.37 2.96
N CYS A 166 2.69 15.92 2.11
CA CYS A 166 4.14 16.12 2.26
C CYS A 166 4.60 17.53 1.86
N GLY A 167 3.75 18.34 1.23
CA GLY A 167 4.08 19.70 0.78
C GLY A 167 5.04 19.75 -0.41
N VAL A 168 5.04 18.71 -1.26
CA VAL A 168 5.95 18.57 -2.41
C VAL A 168 5.16 18.30 -3.70
N SER A 169 5.77 18.59 -4.85
CA SER A 169 5.18 18.24 -6.16
C SER A 169 5.36 16.74 -6.46
N PRO A 170 4.39 16.07 -7.14
CA PRO A 170 4.46 14.65 -7.44
C PRO A 170 5.75 14.19 -8.15
N GLY A 171 6.29 15.01 -9.07
CA GLY A 171 7.55 14.72 -9.78
C GLY A 171 8.81 14.68 -8.90
N LYS A 172 8.68 14.99 -7.60
CA LYS A 172 9.72 14.86 -6.59
C LYS A 172 9.43 13.77 -5.55
N CYS A 173 8.36 13.01 -5.75
CA CYS A 173 7.97 11.90 -4.91
C CYS A 173 8.44 10.57 -5.50
N LEU A 174 8.78 9.65 -4.61
CA LEU A 174 8.92 8.24 -4.92
C LEU A 174 7.70 7.49 -4.38
N VAL A 175 6.97 6.77 -5.22
CA VAL A 175 5.95 5.81 -4.79
C VAL A 175 6.59 4.43 -4.65
N VAL A 176 6.23 3.69 -3.61
CA VAL A 176 6.59 2.27 -3.44
C VAL A 176 5.30 1.46 -3.42
N GLU A 177 5.19 0.48 -4.31
CA GLU A 177 3.93 -0.21 -4.63
C GLU A 177 4.12 -1.66 -5.05
N ASP A 178 3.19 -2.54 -4.68
CA ASP A 178 3.17 -3.97 -5.04
C ASP A 178 2.02 -4.36 -5.97
N ALA A 179 1.10 -3.43 -6.29
CA ALA A 179 -0.06 -3.71 -7.13
C ALA A 179 -0.02 -2.97 -8.48
N PRO A 180 -0.44 -3.60 -9.60
CA PRO A 180 -0.54 -2.93 -10.89
C PRO A 180 -1.47 -1.71 -10.89
N SER A 181 -2.52 -1.72 -10.07
CA SER A 181 -3.43 -0.58 -9.88
C SER A 181 -2.68 0.59 -9.23
N GLY A 182 -1.90 0.31 -8.21
CA GLY A 182 -1.09 1.26 -7.48
C GLY A 182 0.07 1.84 -8.28
N VAL A 183 0.81 1.00 -9.01
CA VAL A 183 1.85 1.47 -9.95
C VAL A 183 1.23 2.41 -10.99
N ALA A 184 0.08 2.04 -11.57
CA ALA A 184 -0.62 2.90 -12.53
C ALA A 184 -1.03 4.24 -11.91
N SER A 185 -1.50 4.24 -10.66
CA SER A 185 -1.86 5.46 -9.91
C SER A 185 -0.64 6.36 -9.70
N GLY A 186 0.49 5.81 -9.23
CA GLY A 186 1.71 6.57 -9.00
C GLY A 186 2.32 7.15 -10.28
N VAL A 187 2.38 6.35 -11.36
CA VAL A 187 2.85 6.80 -12.67
C VAL A 187 1.96 7.91 -13.22
N THR A 188 0.63 7.75 -13.12
CA THR A 188 -0.33 8.75 -13.62
C THR A 188 -0.29 10.04 -12.80
N ALA A 189 0.03 9.96 -11.50
CA ALA A 189 0.26 11.12 -10.65
C ALA A 189 1.54 11.89 -11.02
N GLY A 190 2.43 11.29 -11.83
CA GLY A 190 3.70 11.88 -12.23
C GLY A 190 4.85 11.61 -11.25
N CYS A 191 4.71 10.63 -10.36
CA CYS A 191 5.76 10.21 -9.44
C CYS A 191 6.74 9.25 -10.12
N ALA A 192 7.97 9.16 -9.59
CA ALA A 192 8.79 7.97 -9.80
C ALA A 192 8.17 6.80 -9.00
N VAL A 193 8.26 5.57 -9.51
CA VAL A 193 7.66 4.39 -8.85
C VAL A 193 8.65 3.25 -8.74
N ILE A 194 8.83 2.71 -7.54
CA ILE A 194 9.40 1.38 -7.30
C ILE A 194 8.25 0.39 -7.20
N GLY A 195 8.17 -0.52 -8.17
CA GLY A 195 7.33 -1.70 -8.09
C GLY A 195 7.99 -2.81 -7.26
N LEU A 196 7.21 -3.51 -6.45
CA LEU A 196 7.60 -4.69 -5.68
C LEU A 196 6.93 -5.95 -6.25
N ILE A 197 7.61 -7.10 -6.19
CA ILE A 197 7.10 -8.40 -6.66
C ILE A 197 6.66 -9.23 -5.45
N THR A 198 5.97 -8.59 -4.50
CA THR A 198 5.50 -9.21 -3.25
C THR A 198 4.10 -9.82 -3.39
N SER A 199 3.23 -9.19 -4.18
CA SER A 199 1.82 -9.64 -4.36
C SER A 199 1.47 -10.06 -5.78
N HIS A 200 2.21 -9.59 -6.79
CA HIS A 200 1.95 -9.85 -8.21
C HIS A 200 3.21 -10.31 -8.92
N THR A 201 3.06 -10.97 -10.06
CA THR A 201 4.21 -11.41 -10.85
C THR A 201 4.93 -10.22 -11.47
N LYS A 202 6.21 -10.42 -11.78
CA LYS A 202 7.05 -9.44 -12.48
C LYS A 202 6.37 -8.92 -13.76
N GLU A 203 5.80 -9.81 -14.57
CA GLU A 203 5.15 -9.46 -15.83
C GLU A 203 3.93 -8.55 -15.61
N GLN A 204 3.13 -8.82 -14.56
CA GLN A 204 1.97 -7.98 -14.23
C GLN A 204 2.38 -6.56 -13.84
N MET A 205 3.52 -6.43 -13.14
CA MET A 205 4.07 -5.14 -12.71
C MET A 205 4.74 -4.39 -13.88
N GLU A 206 5.53 -5.07 -14.71
CA GLU A 206 6.25 -4.47 -15.85
C GLU A 206 5.32 -3.80 -16.87
N VAL A 207 4.13 -4.36 -17.10
CA VAL A 207 3.13 -3.77 -18.01
C VAL A 207 2.73 -2.35 -17.59
N LYS A 208 2.85 -2.01 -16.30
CA LYS A 208 2.55 -0.68 -15.76
C LYS A 208 3.75 0.27 -15.78
N ARG A 209 4.92 -0.21 -16.20
CA ARG A 209 6.15 0.58 -16.40
C ARG A 209 6.58 1.37 -15.15
N PRO A 210 6.77 0.72 -14.00
CA PRO A 210 7.39 1.39 -12.86
C PRO A 210 8.80 1.86 -13.24
N THR A 211 9.32 2.89 -12.56
CA THR A 211 10.68 3.41 -12.77
C THR A 211 11.72 2.36 -12.43
N TYR A 212 11.51 1.61 -11.35
CA TYR A 212 12.31 0.48 -10.94
C TYR A 212 11.40 -0.68 -10.52
N LEU A 213 11.88 -1.91 -10.65
CA LEU A 213 11.17 -3.10 -10.22
C LEU A 213 12.14 -4.01 -9.45
N VAL A 214 11.78 -4.36 -8.23
CA VAL A 214 12.59 -5.18 -7.32
C VAL A 214 11.72 -6.23 -6.63
N GLU A 215 12.34 -7.26 -6.07
CA GLU A 215 11.61 -8.32 -5.37
C GLU A 215 10.83 -7.77 -4.17
N ASN A 216 11.51 -7.04 -3.30
CA ASN A 216 10.94 -6.40 -2.11
C ASN A 216 11.89 -5.30 -1.61
N LEU A 217 11.55 -4.67 -0.49
CA LEU A 217 12.32 -3.56 0.09
C LEU A 217 13.71 -3.96 0.61
N SER A 218 14.09 -5.24 0.67
CA SER A 218 15.46 -5.64 0.99
C SER A 218 16.48 -5.19 -0.07
N SER A 219 16.02 -4.92 -1.29
CA SER A 219 16.84 -4.38 -2.38
C SER A 219 16.94 -2.85 -2.36
N VAL A 220 16.29 -2.18 -1.40
CA VAL A 220 16.22 -0.72 -1.33
C VAL A 220 16.79 -0.25 0.01
N SER A 221 17.59 0.81 -0.02
CA SER A 221 17.96 1.53 1.19
C SER A 221 17.59 3.00 1.05
N MET A 222 17.14 3.60 2.15
CA MET A 222 16.76 5.00 2.23
C MET A 222 17.51 5.63 3.39
N LYS A 223 17.99 6.85 3.20
CA LYS A 223 18.62 7.66 4.26
C LYS A 223 18.15 9.09 4.17
N MET A 224 18.00 9.75 5.31
CA MET A 224 17.72 11.18 5.33
C MET A 224 18.88 11.94 4.68
N GLY A 225 18.57 12.76 3.68
CA GLY A 225 19.55 13.58 2.99
C GLY A 225 20.06 14.72 3.89
N ALA A 226 21.32 15.12 3.72
CA ALA A 226 21.96 16.16 4.54
C ALA A 226 21.25 17.54 4.48
N ASN A 227 20.50 17.80 3.41
CA ASN A 227 19.78 19.06 3.19
C ASN A 227 18.24 18.89 3.24
N GLY A 228 17.76 17.80 3.86
CA GLY A 228 16.37 17.35 3.74
C GLY A 228 16.19 16.37 2.58
N GLY A 229 14.96 15.88 2.41
CA GLY A 229 14.67 14.81 1.45
C GLY A 229 15.30 13.48 1.84
N ILE A 230 15.33 12.55 0.89
CA ILE A 230 15.72 11.15 1.10
C ILE A 230 16.65 10.73 -0.05
N ASP A 231 17.83 10.24 0.32
CA ASP A 231 18.73 9.56 -0.59
C ASP A 231 18.32 8.08 -0.69
N VAL A 232 18.02 7.63 -1.89
CA VAL A 232 17.51 6.29 -2.18
C VAL A 232 18.55 5.52 -2.98
N VAL A 233 18.85 4.29 -2.55
CA VAL A 233 19.67 3.34 -3.29
C VAL A 233 18.83 2.13 -3.64
N VAL A 234 18.77 1.78 -4.92
CA VAL A 234 18.10 0.58 -5.43
C VAL A 234 19.16 -0.36 -5.98
N ASN A 235 19.27 -1.54 -5.38
CA ASN A 235 20.13 -2.62 -5.85
C ASN A 235 19.41 -3.38 -6.96
N ILE A 236 19.98 -3.38 -8.16
CA ILE A 236 19.48 -4.12 -9.31
C ILE A 236 20.39 -5.31 -9.58
N ASP A 237 19.78 -6.49 -9.71
CA ASP A 237 20.49 -7.73 -10.02
C ASP A 237 21.04 -7.73 -11.46
#